data_AF-A0A660YVT3-F1
#
_entry.id   AF-A0A660YVT3-F1
#
_cell.length_a   1.000
_cell.length_b   1.000
_cell.length_c   1.000
_cell.angle_alpha   90.00
_cell.angle_beta   90.00
_cell.angle_gamma   90.00
#
_symmetry.space_group_name_H-M   'P 1'
#
loop_
_entity.id
_entity.type
_entity.pdbx_description
1 polymer ?
#
loop_
_entity_poly.entity_id
_entity_poly.type
_entity_poly.pdbx_seq_one_letter_code
_entity_poly.pdbx_strand_id
1 'polypeptide(L)'
;MKKVLIVIIAFLNLLLIIQGCIPSKPLDEIELLPSERLINKLEANRRKIKSFEGVGTIEIESELYDNSASFRVVMLKPDSIYFTIMG
;
A
#
# COMPACT_ATOMS: atom_id res chain seq x y z
N MET A 1 -42.14 34.12 -20.30
CA MET A 1 -41.71 33.49 -19.02
C MET A 1 -41.74 31.96 -19.06
N LYS A 2 -42.80 31.30 -19.58
CA LYS A 2 -42.89 29.82 -19.63
C LYS A 2 -41.73 29.13 -20.38
N LYS A 3 -41.26 29.70 -21.51
CA LYS A 3 -40.13 29.15 -22.28
C LYS A 3 -38.79 29.19 -21.52
N VAL A 4 -38.57 30.23 -20.71
CA VAL A 4 -37.36 30.37 -19.87
C VAL A 4 -37.39 29.34 -18.74
N LEU A 5 -38.57 29.11 -18.15
CA LEU A 5 -38.75 28.11 -17.09
C LEU A 5 -38.41 26.69 -17.58
N ILE A 6 -38.82 26.34 -18.81
CA ILE A 6 -38.53 25.03 -19.42
C ILE A 6 -37.03 24.83 -19.63
N VAL A 7 -36.32 25.87 -20.08
CA VAL A 7 -34.86 25.81 -20.29
C VAL A 7 -34.14 25.61 -18.95
N ILE A 8 -34.57 26.29 -17.89
CA ILE A 8 -33.99 26.13 -16.55
C ILE A 8 -34.19 24.71 -16.02
N ILE A 9 -35.39 24.15 -16.17
CA ILE A 9 -35.71 22.78 -15.73
C ILE A 9 -34.90 21.74 -16.52
N ALA A 10 -34.74 21.93 -17.84
CA ALA A 10 -33.93 21.04 -18.68
C ALA A 10 -32.45 21.08 -18.26
N PHE A 11 -31.92 22.27 -17.97
CA PHE A 11 -30.53 22.43 -17.52
C PHE A 11 -30.29 21.79 -16.14
N LEU A 12 -31.24 21.92 -15.22
CA LEU A 12 -31.15 21.30 -13.89
C LEU A 12 -31.13 19.76 -13.97
N ASN A 13 -31.95 19.17 -14.85
CA ASN A 13 -31.94 17.73 -15.09
C ASN A 13 -30.64 17.25 -15.72
N LEU A 14 -30.03 18.05 -16.61
CA LEU A 14 -28.74 17.71 -17.21
C LEU A 14 -27.62 17.66 -16.16
N LEU A 15 -27.61 18.60 -15.21
CA LEU A 15 -26.63 18.62 -14.12
C LEU A 15 -26.73 17.40 -13.19
N LEU A 16 -27.95 16.89 -12.97
CA LEU A 16 -28.18 15.71 -12.14
C LEU A 16 -27.63 14.42 -12.78
N ILE A 17 -27.57 14.33 -14.12
CA ILE A 17 -27.05 13.16 -14.83
C ILE A 17 -25.51 13.09 -14.75
N ILE A 18 -24.83 14.22 -14.59
CA ILE A 18 -23.35 14.28 -14.56
C ILE A 18 -22.78 13.80 -13.21
N GLN A 19 -23.60 13.68 -12.16
CA GLN A 19 -23.17 13.15 -10.86
C GLN A 19 -23.13 11.61 -10.79
N GLY A 20 -23.03 10.94 -11.95
CA GLY A 20 -22.92 9.48 -12.04
C GLY A 20 -21.75 8.94 -11.21
N CYS A 21 -22.05 7.91 -10.42
CA CYS A 21 -21.12 7.21 -9.55
C CYS A 21 -19.89 6.72 -10.33
N ILE A 22 -18.71 7.23 -9.98
CA ILE A 22 -17.43 6.74 -10.52
C ILE A 22 -17.20 5.36 -9.88
N PRO A 23 -16.98 4.29 -10.67
CA PRO A 23 -16.68 2.99 -10.10
C PRO A 23 -15.42 3.10 -9.25
N SER A 24 -15.47 2.52 -8.04
CA SER A 24 -14.29 2.39 -7.19
C SER A 24 -13.19 1.72 -8.01
N LYS A 25 -12.01 2.36 -8.11
CA LYS A 25 -10.86 1.75 -8.76
C LYS A 25 -10.66 0.35 -8.17
N PRO A 26 -10.48 -0.69 -9.00
CA PRO A 26 -10.12 -2.00 -8.47
C PRO A 26 -8.84 -1.82 -7.65
N LEU A 27 -8.82 -2.40 -6.45
CA LEU A 27 -7.60 -2.47 -5.66
C LEU A 27 -6.58 -3.23 -6.52
N ASP A 28 -5.43 -2.62 -6.80
CA ASP A 28 -4.35 -3.28 -7.52
C ASP A 28 -4.03 -4.60 -6.81
N GLU A 29 -4.21 -5.72 -7.51
CA GLU A 29 -3.83 -7.03 -6.99
C GLU A 29 -2.34 -6.99 -6.65
N ILE A 30 -2.00 -7.31 -5.40
CA ILE A 30 -0.63 -7.26 -4.91
C ILE A 30 0.14 -8.37 -5.64
N GLU A 31 0.89 -8.01 -6.68
CA GLU A 31 1.76 -8.93 -7.40
C GLU A 31 2.87 -9.41 -6.43
N LEU A 32 2.73 -10.64 -5.96
CA LEU A 32 3.74 -11.32 -5.16
C LEU A 32 4.91 -11.71 -6.08
N LEU A 33 5.88 -10.80 -6.21
CA LEU A 33 7.12 -11.06 -6.92
C LEU A 33 7.92 -12.17 -6.20
N PRO A 34 8.66 -13.01 -6.94
CA PRO A 34 9.64 -13.91 -6.36
C PRO A 34 10.62 -13.15 -5.47
N SER A 35 11.04 -13.77 -4.36
CA SER A 35 11.95 -13.19 -3.36
C SER A 35 13.22 -12.60 -3.99
N GLU A 36 13.79 -13.27 -4.98
CA GLU A 36 14.97 -12.81 -5.69
C GLU A 36 14.74 -11.50 -6.47
N ARG A 37 13.57 -11.33 -7.10
CA ARG A 37 13.21 -10.08 -7.80
C ARG A 37 12.92 -8.95 -6.82
N LEU A 38 12.33 -9.26 -5.67
CA LEU A 38 12.09 -8.28 -4.60
C LEU A 38 13.41 -7.74 -4.05
N ILE A 39 14.36 -8.61 -3.74
CA ILE A 39 15.68 -8.23 -3.24
C ILE A 39 16.40 -7.36 -4.27
N ASN A 40 16.44 -7.77 -5.54
CA ASN A 40 17.08 -7.00 -6.60
C ASN A 40 16.44 -5.61 -6.78
N LYS A 41 15.11 -5.51 -6.69
CA LYS A 41 14.39 -4.24 -6.78
C LYS A 41 14.67 -3.34 -5.58
N LEU A 42 14.78 -3.90 -4.38
CA LEU A 42 15.14 -3.18 -3.15
C LEU A 42 16.56 -2.64 -3.23
N GLU A 43 17.53 -3.46 -3.64
CA GLU A 43 18.93 -3.06 -3.79
C GLU A 43 19.10 -1.98 -4.86
N ALA A 44 18.52 -2.16 -6.04
CA ALA A 44 18.59 -1.17 -7.12
C ALA A 44 17.99 0.19 -6.72
N ASN A 45 16.97 0.19 -5.85
CA ASN A 45 16.32 1.40 -5.37
C ASN A 45 16.78 1.82 -3.97
N ARG A 46 17.81 1.20 -3.40
CA ARG A 46 18.25 1.42 -2.01
C ARG A 46 18.38 2.91 -1.69
N ARG A 47 18.95 3.73 -2.57
CA ARG A 47 19.11 5.18 -2.34
C ARG A 47 17.78 5.97 -2.34
N LYS A 48 16.76 5.48 -3.06
CA LYS A 48 15.45 6.13 -3.21
C LYS A 48 14.47 5.75 -2.08
N ILE A 49 14.65 4.58 -1.47
CA ILE A 49 13.78 4.09 -0.39
C ILE A 49 14.01 4.95 0.86
N LYS A 50 13.00 5.74 1.23
CA LYS A 50 13.01 6.61 2.43
C LYS A 50 12.56 5.86 3.69
N SER A 51 11.58 4.98 3.53
CA SER A 51 11.02 4.17 4.60
C SER A 51 10.92 2.71 4.15
N PHE A 52 11.18 1.78 5.05
CA PHE A 52 11.05 0.35 4.83
C PHE A 52 10.40 -0.28 6.05
N GLU A 53 9.39 -1.12 5.84
CA GLU A 53 8.76 -1.91 6.89
C GLU A 53 8.82 -3.38 6.50
N GLY A 54 9.24 -4.21 7.45
CA GLY A 54 9.32 -5.65 7.31
C GLY A 54 8.77 -6.34 8.55
N VAL A 55 8.00 -7.40 8.33
CA VAL A 55 7.49 -8.29 9.37
C VAL A 55 7.80 -9.73 8.99
N GLY A 56 8.09 -10.57 9.97
CA GLY A 56 8.38 -11.97 9.71
C GLY A 56 8.67 -12.77 10.97
N THR A 57 9.16 -13.98 10.78
CA THR A 57 9.59 -14.90 11.85
C THR A 57 11.06 -15.22 11.66
N ILE A 58 11.82 -15.19 12.75
CA ILE A 58 13.19 -15.67 12.83
C ILE A 58 13.11 -17.08 13.42
N GLU A 59 13.64 -18.06 12.70
CA GLU A 59 13.79 -19.44 13.16
C GLU A 59 15.26 -19.67 13.52
N ILE A 60 15.51 -20.21 14.71
CA ILE A 60 16.85 -20.54 15.20
C ILE A 60 16.89 -22.05 15.42
N GLU A 61 17.61 -22.74 14.53
CA GLU A 61 17.87 -24.18 14.63
C GLU A 61 19.35 -24.42 14.94
N SER A 62 19.63 -25.08 16.06
CA SER A 62 20.95 -25.52 16.49
C SER A 62 20.84 -26.75 17.39
N GLU A 63 21.95 -27.42 17.71
CA GLU A 63 21.94 -28.60 18.59
C GLU A 63 21.37 -28.32 19.99
N LEU A 64 21.44 -27.08 20.48
CA LEU A 64 21.03 -26.68 21.82
C LEU A 64 19.75 -25.83 21.85
N TYR A 65 19.32 -25.29 20.70
CA TYR A 65 18.20 -24.37 20.59
C TYR A 65 17.40 -24.67 19.33
N ASP A 66 16.12 -24.88 19.52
CA ASP A 66 15.10 -24.96 18.47
C ASP A 66 13.96 -24.04 18.91
N ASN A 67 13.96 -22.80 18.40
CA ASN A 67 12.95 -21.82 18.75
C ASN A 67 12.72 -20.81 17.63
N SER A 68 11.56 -20.17 17.67
CA SER A 68 11.17 -19.12 16.72
C SER A 68 10.75 -17.85 17.46
N ALA A 69 10.95 -16.70 16.82
CA ALA A 69 10.48 -15.42 17.32
C ALA A 69 9.96 -14.55 16.17
N SER A 70 8.83 -13.89 16.38
CA SER A 70 8.31 -12.92 15.42
C SER A 70 9.09 -11.62 15.52
N PHE A 71 9.29 -10.94 14.40
CA PHE A 71 9.96 -9.64 14.36
C PHE A 71 9.21 -8.61 13.53
N ARG A 72 9.41 -7.35 13.88
CA ARG A 72 9.02 -6.19 13.08
C ARG A 72 10.19 -5.22 12.99
N VAL A 73 10.51 -4.80 11.78
CA VAL A 73 11.51 -3.78 11.49
C VAL A 73 10.86 -2.62 10.76
N VAL A 74 11.07 -1.40 11.24
CA VAL A 74 10.69 -0.16 10.58
C VAL A 74 11.93 0.70 10.47
N MET A 75 12.39 0.94 9.24
CA MET A 75 13.55 1.77 8.95
C MET A 75 13.08 3.07 8.29
N LEU A 76 13.59 4.19 8.80
CA LEU A 76 13.41 5.53 8.27
C LEU A 76 14.81 6.12 8.02
N LYS A 77 15.15 6.38 6.76
CA LYS A 77 16.44 6.96 6.40
C LYS A 77 16.54 8.43 6.84
N PRO A 78 17.76 8.91 7.14
CA PRO A 78 19.05 8.22 7.04
C PRO A 78 19.42 7.29 8.22
N ASP A 79 18.78 7.41 9.37
CA ASP A 79 19.40 7.05 10.66
C ASP A 79 18.44 6.42 11.69
N SER A 80 17.15 6.27 11.39
CA SER A 80 16.19 5.70 12.34
C SER A 80 15.84 4.24 12.01
N ILE A 81 16.02 3.35 12.98
CA ILE A 81 15.56 1.96 12.91
C ILE A 81 14.79 1.64 14.19
N TYR A 82 13.57 1.17 14.04
CA TYR A 82 12.76 0.58 15.09
C TYR A 82 12.69 -0.93 14.85
N PHE A 83 13.21 -1.72 15.79
CA PHE A 83 13.26 -3.17 15.68
C PHE A 83 12.68 -3.79 16.94
N THR A 84 11.71 -4.69 16.76
CA THR A 84 11.03 -5.39 17.84
C THR A 84 11.07 -6.88 17.56
N ILE A 85 11.47 -7.65 18.57
CA ILE A 85 11.39 -9.12 18.58
C ILE A 85 10.36 -9.51 19.64
N MET A 86 9.45 -10.41 19.29
CA MET A 86 8.44 -11.00 20.16
C MET A 86 8.63 -12.51 20.11
N GLY A 87 8.89 -13.15 21.23
CA GLY A 87 9.09 -14.59 21.37
C GLY A 87 8.19 -15.16 22.44
#